data_AF-A0A3N5I788-F1
#
_entry.id   AF-A0A3N5I788-F1
#
_cell.length_a   1.000
_cell.length_b   1.000
_cell.length_c   1.000
_cell.angle_alpha   90.00
_cell.angle_beta   90.00
_cell.angle_gamma   90.00
#
_symmetry.space_group_name_H-M   'P 1'
#
loop_
_entity.id
_entity.type
_entity.pdbx_description
1 polymer ?
#
loop_
_entity_poly.entity_id
_entity_poly.type
_entity_poly.pdbx_seq_one_letter_code
_entity_poly.pdbx_strand_id
1 'polypeptide(L)'
;MSQPKNAAEIFRLLDKSNCKQCGELTCLAFAGAVFLGNKRLRECPKLDPGALEGRDAETDNHKAVDHAREGFLEKLKLRVAGIDLAAAAERLGADFSKNRLTLKVLGKDFSVD
;
A
#
# COMPACT_ATOMS: atom_id res chain seq x y z
N MET A 1 -5.42 8.79 20.51
CA MET A 1 -5.25 7.37 20.12
C MET A 1 -4.62 7.32 18.73
N SER A 2 -3.83 6.28 18.42
CA SER A 2 -2.94 6.22 17.26
C SER A 2 -3.66 6.26 15.89
N GLN A 3 -2.96 6.79 14.88
CA GLN A 3 -3.38 6.78 13.46
C GLN A 3 -3.85 5.38 13.01
N PRO A 4 -4.86 5.31 12.11
CA PRO A 4 -5.36 4.04 11.60
C PRO A 4 -4.24 3.26 10.90
N LYS A 5 -4.03 2.00 11.31
CA LYS A 5 -2.94 1.16 10.79
C LYS A 5 -3.21 0.57 9.41
N ASN A 6 -4.47 0.56 8.98
CA ASN A 6 -4.90 0.02 7.70
C ASN A 6 -6.28 0.58 7.30
N ALA A 7 -6.66 0.36 6.03
CA ALA A 7 -7.96 0.76 5.50
C ALA A 7 -9.16 0.10 6.22
N ALA A 8 -9.01 -1.10 6.77
CA ALA A 8 -10.12 -1.78 7.46
C ALA A 8 -10.50 -1.08 8.77
N GLU A 9 -9.54 -0.51 9.50
CA GLU A 9 -9.80 0.30 10.70
C GLU A 9 -10.54 1.60 10.38
N ILE A 10 -10.27 2.21 9.23
CA ILE A 10 -11.02 3.39 8.75
C ILE A 10 -12.41 2.98 8.32
N PHE A 11 -12.55 1.88 7.57
CA PHE A 11 -13.83 1.37 7.11
C PHE A 11 -14.80 1.05 8.26
N ARG A 12 -14.30 0.62 9.42
CA ARG A 12 -15.12 0.39 10.62
C ARG A 12 -15.82 1.65 11.13
N LEU A 13 -15.20 2.83 10.95
CA LEU A 13 -15.76 4.13 11.35
C LEU A 13 -16.87 4.63 10.42
N LEU A 14 -16.95 4.08 9.21
CA LEU A 14 -17.95 4.51 8.24
C LEU A 14 -19.28 3.80 8.50
N ASP A 15 -20.37 4.45 8.09
CA ASP A 15 -21.73 3.91 8.11
C ASP A 15 -21.96 2.78 7.10
N LYS A 16 -20.99 2.53 6.21
CA LYS A 16 -20.98 1.48 5.17
C LYS A 16 -22.12 1.63 4.16
N SER A 17 -22.68 2.83 4.00
CA SER A 17 -23.84 3.03 3.13
C SER A 17 -23.51 3.02 1.64
N ASN A 18 -22.21 3.09 1.27
CA ASN A 18 -21.73 3.24 -0.12
C ASN A 18 -22.47 4.36 -0.89
N CYS A 19 -22.75 5.49 -0.24
CA CYS A 19 -23.59 6.56 -0.83
C CYS A 19 -22.94 7.34 -1.98
N LYS A 20 -21.62 7.21 -2.18
CA LYS A 20 -20.82 7.90 -3.21
C LYS A 20 -20.78 9.44 -3.10
N GLN A 21 -21.32 10.01 -2.03
CA GLN A 21 -21.34 11.47 -1.82
C GLN A 21 -19.95 12.07 -1.57
N CYS A 22 -18.97 11.24 -1.19
CA CYS A 22 -17.56 11.62 -1.04
C CYS A 22 -16.73 11.43 -2.32
N GLY A 23 -17.36 11.05 -3.45
CA GLY A 23 -16.72 10.85 -4.76
C GLY A 23 -16.16 9.45 -5.02
N GLU A 24 -16.22 8.55 -4.03
CA GLU A 24 -15.71 7.18 -4.14
C GLU A 24 -16.82 6.17 -4.41
N LEU A 25 -16.50 5.08 -5.14
CA LEU A 25 -17.50 4.08 -5.54
C LEU A 25 -18.08 3.28 -4.36
N THR A 26 -17.29 3.08 -3.30
CA THR A 26 -17.68 2.36 -2.09
C THR A 26 -17.03 2.99 -0.86
N CYS A 27 -17.58 2.71 0.33
CA CYS A 27 -16.98 3.10 1.61
C CYS A 27 -15.61 2.44 1.82
N LEU A 28 -15.39 1.23 1.28
CA LEU A 28 -14.09 0.58 1.33
C LEU A 28 -13.07 1.28 0.43
N ALA A 29 -13.49 1.72 -0.77
CA ALA A 29 -12.64 2.53 -1.64
C ALA A 29 -12.27 3.87 -0.97
N PHE A 30 -13.23 4.54 -0.34
CA PHE A 30 -12.95 5.74 0.47
C PHE A 30 -11.98 5.47 1.61
N ALA A 31 -12.17 4.39 2.38
CA ALA A 31 -11.24 4.02 3.45
C ALA A 31 -9.81 3.74 2.93
N GLY A 32 -9.69 3.13 1.76
CA GLY A 32 -8.42 2.95 1.06
C GLY A 32 -7.80 4.28 0.62
N ALA A 33 -8.58 5.18 0.04
CA ALA A 33 -8.13 6.52 -0.36
C ALA A 33 -7.66 7.36 0.85
N VAL A 34 -8.34 7.25 2.00
CA VAL A 34 -7.92 7.91 3.24
C VAL A 34 -6.64 7.28 3.80
N PHE A 35 -6.52 5.95 3.80
CA PHE A 35 -5.31 5.27 4.26
C PHE A 35 -4.09 5.61 3.39
N LEU A 36 -4.29 5.70 2.08
CA LEU A 36 -3.25 6.12 1.14
C LEU A 36 -2.96 7.62 1.21
N GLY A 37 -3.73 8.41 1.97
CA GLY A 37 -3.57 9.85 2.10
C GLY A 37 -4.19 10.68 0.97
N ASN A 38 -4.75 10.04 -0.06
CA ASN A 38 -5.40 10.70 -1.20
C ASN A 38 -6.67 11.48 -0.81
N LYS A 39 -7.28 11.13 0.32
CA LYS A 39 -8.45 11.80 0.91
C LYS A 39 -8.30 11.98 2.41
N ARG A 40 -8.98 12.96 2.99
CA ARG A 40 -9.11 13.15 4.43
C ARG A 40 -10.39 12.47 4.94
N LEU A 41 -10.34 11.93 6.16
CA LEU A 41 -11.48 11.23 6.77
C LEU A 41 -12.74 12.11 6.82
N ARG A 42 -12.58 13.40 7.14
CA ARG A 42 -13.64 14.42 7.17
C ARG A 42 -14.32 14.73 5.82
N GLU A 43 -13.79 14.21 4.71
CA GLU A 43 -14.46 14.33 3.40
C GLU A 43 -15.66 13.39 3.25
N CYS A 44 -15.88 12.46 4.19
CA CYS A 44 -17.12 11.69 4.23
C CYS A 44 -18.25 12.54 4.86
N PRO A 45 -19.30 12.91 4.10
CA PRO A 45 -20.36 13.77 4.60
C PRO A 45 -21.26 13.10 5.65
N LYS A 46 -21.19 11.77 5.78
CA LYS A 46 -21.94 10.98 6.75
C LYS A 46 -21.10 10.51 7.93
N LEU A 47 -19.87 11.02 8.06
CA LEU A 47 -19.02 10.64 9.18
C LEU A 47 -19.60 11.20 10.48
N ASP A 48 -19.71 10.33 11.49
CA ASP A 48 -20.07 10.73 12.84
C ASP A 48 -18.99 11.68 13.39
N PRO A 49 -19.37 12.89 13.87
CA PRO A 49 -18.43 13.82 14.50
C PRO A 49 -17.60 13.19 15.63
N GLY A 50 -18.16 12.22 16.37
CA GLY A 50 -17.43 11.49 17.42
C GLY A 50 -16.30 10.60 16.88
N ALA A 51 -16.33 10.24 15.60
CA ALA A 51 -15.27 9.44 14.96
C ALA A 51 -14.01 10.24 14.62
N LEU A 52 -14.06 11.57 14.69
CA LEU A 52 -12.94 12.49 14.43
C LEU A 52 -12.09 12.76 15.68
N GLU A 53 -12.63 12.51 16.89
CA GLU A 53 -11.94 12.79 18.15
C GLU A 53 -10.64 11.99 18.27
N GLY A 54 -9.52 12.69 18.10
CA GLY A 54 -8.17 12.17 18.29
C GLY A 54 -7.52 11.51 17.07
N ARG A 55 -8.07 11.69 15.84
CA ARG A 55 -7.50 11.12 14.60
C ARG A 55 -7.06 12.14 13.54
N ASP A 56 -7.37 13.42 13.74
CA ASP A 56 -6.95 14.53 12.87
C ASP A 56 -5.51 15.02 13.12
N ALA A 57 -4.57 14.08 13.34
CA ALA A 57 -3.15 14.39 13.32
C ALA A 57 -2.59 14.07 11.93
N GLU A 58 -2.64 15.09 11.06
CA GLU A 58 -1.74 15.34 9.94
C GLU A 58 -1.48 14.17 8.97
N THR A 59 -2.28 14.13 7.90
CA THR A 59 -1.90 13.44 6.65
C THR A 59 -0.85 14.27 5.87
N ASP A 60 0.26 14.63 6.52
CA ASP A 60 1.48 15.13 5.85
C ASP A 60 2.53 14.01 5.68
N ASN A 61 2.10 12.75 5.86
CA ASN A 61 2.99 11.59 5.90
C ASN A 61 3.22 10.95 4.51
N HIS A 62 2.68 11.54 3.44
CA HIS A 62 2.89 11.07 2.06
C HIS A 62 4.38 11.00 1.67
N LYS A 63 5.20 11.90 2.22
CA LYS A 63 6.64 11.90 1.93
C LYS A 63 7.38 10.77 2.63
N ALA A 64 6.92 10.30 3.79
CA ALA A 64 7.64 9.29 4.56
C ALA A 64 7.44 7.87 4.04
N VAL A 65 6.25 7.53 3.53
CA VAL A 65 5.96 6.18 3.02
C VAL A 65 6.66 5.91 1.69
N ASP A 66 6.71 6.90 0.79
CA ASP A 66 7.45 6.77 -0.47
C ASP A 66 8.98 6.77 -0.26
N HIS A 67 9.52 7.64 0.59
CA HIS A 67 10.96 7.61 0.91
C HIS A 67 11.38 6.34 1.68
N ALA A 68 10.52 5.81 2.57
CA ALA A 68 10.78 4.53 3.23
C ALA A 68 10.80 3.35 2.23
N ARG A 69 9.96 3.41 1.19
CA ARG A 69 9.95 2.44 0.09
C ARG A 69 11.22 2.49 -0.76
N GLU A 70 11.69 3.69 -1.11
CA GLU A 70 12.94 3.87 -1.86
C GLU A 70 14.16 3.33 -1.10
N GLY A 71 14.32 3.72 0.17
CA GLY A 71 15.44 3.27 0.99
C GLY A 71 15.42 1.75 1.25
N PHE A 72 14.24 1.14 1.30
CA PHE A 72 14.11 -0.32 1.39
C PHE A 72 14.44 -1.02 0.07
N LEU A 73 14.03 -0.45 -1.06
CA LEU A 73 14.32 -1.00 -2.39
C LEU A 73 15.82 -0.99 -2.70
N GLU A 74 16.54 0.09 -2.37
CA GLU A 74 17.99 0.15 -2.55
C GLU A 74 18.74 -0.89 -1.70
N LYS A 75 18.32 -1.09 -0.45
CA LYS A 75 18.88 -2.16 0.39
C LYS A 75 18.62 -3.56 -0.18
N LEU A 76 17.46 -3.77 -0.80
CA LEU A 76 17.15 -5.02 -1.48
C LEU A 76 18.02 -5.21 -2.74
N LYS A 77 18.18 -4.18 -3.57
CA LYS A 77 19.05 -4.22 -4.76
C LYS A 77 20.49 -4.58 -4.38
N LEU A 78 21.04 -3.96 -3.34
CA LEU A 78 22.40 -4.27 -2.85
C LEU A 78 22.54 -5.74 -2.42
N ARG A 79 21.51 -6.29 -1.76
CA ARG A 79 21.53 -7.70 -1.34
C ARG A 79 21.38 -8.66 -2.53
N VAL A 80 20.59 -8.30 -3.52
CA VAL A 80 20.38 -9.12 -4.72
C VAL A 80 21.61 -9.12 -5.63
N ALA A 81 22.35 -8.00 -5.70
CA ALA A 81 23.60 -7.93 -6.47
C ALA A 81 24.67 -8.94 -6.02
N GLY A 82 24.60 -9.42 -4.76
CA GLY A 82 25.49 -10.46 -4.24
C GLY A 82 24.97 -11.89 -4.40
N ILE A 83 23.81 -12.10 -5.02
CA ILE A 83 23.19 -13.41 -5.21
C ILE A 83 23.44 -13.89 -6.64
N ASP A 84 23.82 -15.15 -6.77
CA ASP A 84 23.81 -15.83 -8.07
C ASP A 84 22.36 -16.05 -8.52
N LEU A 85 21.91 -15.23 -9.47
CA LEU A 85 20.56 -15.28 -10.01
C LEU A 85 20.25 -16.59 -10.75
N ALA A 86 21.26 -17.27 -11.31
CA ALA A 86 21.08 -18.55 -11.98
C ALA A 86 20.82 -19.67 -10.96
N ALA A 87 21.64 -19.74 -9.92
CA ALA A 87 21.42 -20.68 -8.81
C ALA A 87 20.11 -20.40 -8.05
N ALA A 88 19.73 -19.12 -7.94
CA ALA A 88 18.43 -18.74 -7.37
C ALA A 88 17.25 -19.18 -8.25
N ALA A 89 17.39 -19.14 -9.58
CA ALA A 89 16.36 -19.58 -10.52
C ALA A 89 16.03 -21.05 -10.36
N GLU A 90 17.06 -21.90 -10.29
CA GLU A 90 16.88 -23.35 -10.08
C GLU A 90 16.17 -23.65 -8.76
N ARG A 91 16.57 -22.98 -7.68
CA ARG A 91 15.95 -23.14 -6.35
C ARG A 91 14.49 -22.73 -6.32
N LEU A 92 14.10 -21.75 -7.15
CA LEU A 92 12.77 -21.15 -7.15
C LEU A 92 11.86 -21.70 -8.25
N GLY A 93 12.38 -22.56 -9.14
CA GLY A 93 11.67 -23.00 -10.34
C GLY A 93 11.32 -21.83 -11.27
N ALA A 94 12.17 -20.81 -11.29
CA ALA A 94 11.98 -19.57 -12.02
C ALA A 94 12.72 -19.59 -13.36
N ASP A 95 12.32 -18.73 -14.29
CA ASP A 95 12.99 -18.62 -15.59
C ASP A 95 14.21 -17.71 -15.46
N PHE A 96 15.37 -18.16 -15.93
CA PHE A 96 16.57 -17.32 -16.02
C PHE A 96 17.04 -17.21 -17.46
N SER A 97 16.91 -16.02 -18.04
CA SER A 97 17.29 -15.76 -19.42
C SER A 97 17.90 -14.37 -19.57
N LYS A 98 19.00 -14.25 -20.34
CA LYS A 98 19.71 -12.98 -20.60
C LYS A 98 20.07 -12.21 -19.32
N ASN A 99 20.63 -12.89 -18.32
CA ASN A 99 21.03 -12.31 -17.03
C ASN A 99 19.87 -11.72 -16.21
N ARG A 100 18.66 -12.23 -16.41
CA ARG A 100 17.45 -11.77 -15.74
C ARG A 100 16.67 -12.95 -15.19
N LEU A 101 16.37 -12.88 -13.90
CA LEU A 101 15.54 -13.85 -13.17
C LEU A 101 14.08 -13.41 -13.25
N THR A 102 13.20 -14.26 -13.76
CA THR A 102 11.76 -13.99 -13.89
C THR A 102 10.93 -14.99 -13.08
N LEU A 103 10.15 -14.45 -12.16
CA LEU A 103 9.28 -15.17 -11.23
C LEU A 103 7.81 -14.89 -11.57
N LYS A 104 6.97 -15.92 -11.53
CA LYS A 104 5.52 -15.73 -11.63
C LYS A 104 4.92 -15.48 -10.26
N VAL A 105 4.33 -14.30 -10.06
CA VAL A 105 3.59 -13.95 -8.84
C VAL A 105 2.18 -13.56 -9.24
N LEU A 106 1.19 -14.36 -8.82
CA LEU A 106 -0.23 -14.16 -9.13
C LEU A 106 -0.51 -14.00 -10.64
N GLY A 107 0.17 -14.80 -11.46
CA GLY A 107 0.01 -14.81 -12.92
C GLY A 107 0.71 -13.65 -13.65
N LYS A 108 1.41 -12.77 -12.94
CA LYS A 108 2.24 -11.71 -13.52
C LYS A 108 3.72 -12.09 -13.45
N ASP A 109 4.46 -11.68 -14.46
CA ASP A 109 5.90 -11.86 -14.52
C ASP A 109 6.60 -10.71 -13.77
N PHE A 110 7.43 -11.08 -12.80
CA PHE A 110 8.29 -10.16 -12.06
C PHE A 110 9.73 -10.52 -12.37
N SER A 111 10.48 -9.55 -12.88
CA SER A 111 11.86 -9.77 -13.29
C SER A 111 12.84 -8.96 -12.44
N VAL A 112 14.02 -9.53 -12.24
CA VAL A 112 15.16 -8.88 -11.58
C VAL A 112 16.41 -9.09 -12.43
N ASP A 113 17.14 -8.01 -12.69
CA ASP A 113 18.41 -7.93 -13.44
C ASP A 113 19.46 -7.14 -12.66
#